data_AF-A0A535HQS8-F1
#
_entry.id   AF-A0A535HQS8-F1
#
_cell.length_a   1.000
_cell.length_b   1.000
_cell.length_c   1.000
_cell.angle_alpha   90.00
_cell.angle_beta   90.00
_cell.angle_gamma   90.00
#
_symmetry.space_group_name_H-M   'P 1'
#
loop_
_entity.id
_entity.type
_entity.pdbx_description
1 polymer ?
#
loop_
_entity_poly.entity_id
_entity_poly.type
_entity_poly.pdbx_seq_one_letter_code
_entity_poly.pdbx_strand_id
1 'polypeptide(L)'
;MNAELLLMFTLNSDRAYLHAHPERELTSDESAAYEAALNQRTRGVPAQYITGHQEFWGMDLIVTPAVLIPRPETEHVIETVLACVQRRAPSPAGPLHIADVGTG
;
A
#
# COMPACT_ATOMS: atom_id res chain seq x y z
N MET A 1 -6.63 -11.93 8.67
CA MET A 1 -5.60 -11.50 7.70
C MET A 1 -5.05 -10.10 7.96
N ASN A 2 -5.78 -9.15 8.57
CA ASN A 2 -5.25 -7.78 8.85
C ASN A 2 -4.60 -7.56 10.23
N ALA A 3 -4.84 -8.43 11.22
CA ALA A 3 -4.33 -8.22 12.58
C ALA A 3 -2.79 -8.21 12.64
N GLU A 4 -2.15 -9.17 11.97
CA GLU A 4 -0.69 -9.27 11.87
C GLU A 4 -0.07 -8.05 11.18
N LEU A 5 -0.71 -7.53 10.13
CA LEU A 5 -0.27 -6.31 9.44
C LEU A 5 -0.30 -5.09 10.38
N LEU A 6 -1.37 -4.95 11.17
CA LEU A 6 -1.46 -3.84 12.13
C LEU A 6 -0.47 -3.99 13.29
N LEU A 7 -0.14 -5.23 13.67
CA LEU A 7 0.89 -5.50 14.68
C LEU A 7 2.30 -5.16 14.13
N MET A 8 2.62 -5.61 12.91
CA MET A 8 3.85 -5.24 12.21
C MET A 8 4.01 -3.72 12.09
N PHE A 9 2.93 -3.02 11.71
CA PHE A 9 2.90 -1.56 11.68
C PHE A 9 3.17 -0.94 13.05
N THR A 10 2.52 -1.44 14.10
CA THR A 10 2.69 -0.92 15.47
C THR A 10 4.13 -1.09 15.96
N LEU A 11 4.73 -2.24 15.67
CA LEU A 11 6.09 -2.59 16.10
C LEU A 11 7.18 -2.07 15.16
N ASN A 12 6.79 -1.47 14.02
CA ASN A 12 7.70 -1.12 12.93
C ASN A 12 8.62 -2.30 12.55
N SER A 13 8.02 -3.48 12.40
CA SER A 13 8.73 -4.73 12.14
C SER A 13 8.16 -5.44 10.92
N ASP A 14 8.89 -6.43 10.41
CA ASP A 14 8.39 -7.31 9.37
C ASP A 14 7.80 -8.60 9.93
N ARG A 15 7.37 -9.48 9.02
CA ARG A 15 6.75 -10.76 9.35
C ARG A 15 7.75 -11.75 9.96
N ALA A 16 9.00 -11.70 9.51
CA ALA A 16 10.05 -12.57 10.01
C ALA A 16 10.33 -12.27 11.48
N TYR A 17 10.33 -11.00 11.87
CA TYR A 17 10.47 -10.58 13.26
C TYR A 17 9.39 -11.16 14.17
N LEU A 18 8.11 -11.08 13.75
CA LEU A 18 7.00 -11.63 14.54
C LEU A 18 7.12 -13.14 14.75
N HIS A 19 7.55 -13.87 13.72
CA HIS A 19 7.75 -15.30 13.81
C HIS A 19 9.01 -15.70 14.59
N ALA A 20 10.04 -14.85 14.58
CA ALA A 20 11.30 -15.08 15.30
C ALA A 20 11.19 -14.78 16.79
N HIS A 21 10.26 -13.89 17.20
CA HIS A 21 10.11 -13.42 18.58
C HIS A 21 8.65 -13.50 19.09
N PRO A 22 7.98 -14.66 19.01
CA PRO A 22 6.59 -14.80 19.46
C PRO A 22 6.41 -14.59 20.98
N GLU A 23 7.48 -14.72 21.76
CA GLU A 23 7.51 -14.53 23.21
C GLU A 23 7.66 -13.06 23.64
N ARG A 24 7.95 -12.14 22.71
CA ARG A 24 8.10 -10.72 23.04
C ARG A 24 6.75 -10.15 23.49
N GLU A 25 6.71 -9.67 24.72
CA GLU A 25 5.57 -8.91 25.23
C GLU A 25 5.56 -7.48 24.70
N LEU A 26 4.35 -6.96 24.46
CA LEU A 26 4.15 -5.55 24.11
C LEU A 26 4.33 -4.68 25.35
N THR A 27 4.99 -3.54 25.17
CA THR A 27 4.92 -2.46 26.15
C THR A 27 3.50 -1.90 26.23
N SER A 28 3.18 -1.19 27.31
CA SER A 28 1.86 -0.55 27.48
C SER A 28 1.53 0.42 26.32
N ASP A 29 2.54 1.14 25.81
CA ASP A 29 2.37 2.09 24.72
C ASP A 29 2.13 1.37 23.37
N GLU A 30 2.89 0.32 23.07
CA GLU A 30 2.68 -0.52 21.87
C GLU A 30 1.29 -1.21 21.93
N SER A 31 0.89 -1.71 23.10
CA SER A 31 -0.42 -2.32 23.30
C SER A 31 -1.56 -1.32 23.05
N ALA A 32 -1.44 -0.10 23.60
CA ALA A 32 -2.42 0.96 23.38
C ALA A 32 -2.49 1.40 21.90
N ALA A 33 -1.35 1.50 21.21
CA ALA A 33 -1.29 1.83 19.79
C ALA A 33 -1.93 0.74 18.91
N TYR A 34 -1.66 -0.54 19.22
CA TYR A 34 -2.26 -1.66 18.50
C TYR A 34 -3.77 -1.73 18.71
N GLU A 35 -4.24 -1.57 19.95
CA GLU A 35 -5.66 -1.45 20.30
C GLU A 35 -6.35 -0.31 19.51
N ALA A 36 -5.70 0.86 19.41
CA ALA A 36 -6.24 1.98 18.62
C ALA A 36 -6.38 1.63 17.13
N ALA A 37 -5.36 0.98 16.54
CA ALA A 37 -5.40 0.52 15.16
C ALA A 37 -6.50 -0.52 14.92
N LEU A 38 -6.66 -1.49 15.84
CA LEU A 38 -7.73 -2.48 15.79
C LEU A 38 -9.11 -1.82 15.88
N ASN A 39 -9.28 -0.84 16.77
CA ASN A 39 -10.54 -0.10 16.92
C ASN A 39 -10.93 0.69 15.66
N GLN A 40 -9.96 1.25 14.93
CA GLN A 40 -10.25 1.84 13.62
C GLN A 40 -10.67 0.75 12.62
N ARG A 41 -9.96 -0.38 12.61
CA ARG A 41 -10.24 -1.47 11.67
C ARG A 41 -11.61 -2.11 11.89
N THR A 42 -12.06 -2.27 13.14
CA THR A 42 -13.39 -2.82 13.47
C THR A 42 -14.52 -1.90 13.05
N ARG A 43 -14.27 -0.59 12.97
CA ARG A 43 -15.20 0.41 12.44
C ARG A 43 -15.25 0.47 10.91
N GLY A 44 -14.49 -0.39 10.23
CA GLY A 44 -14.48 -0.48 8.76
C GLY A 44 -13.45 0.40 8.07
N VAL A 45 -12.56 1.07 8.81
CA VAL A 45 -11.46 1.82 8.20
C VAL A 45 -10.53 0.83 7.47
N PRO A 46 -10.22 1.03 6.18
CA PRO A 46 -9.25 0.22 5.44
C PRO A 46 -7.89 0.19 6.14
N ALA A 47 -7.22 -0.97 6.13
CA ALA A 47 -5.92 -1.14 6.78
C ALA A 47 -4.87 -0.17 6.21
N GLN A 48 -4.93 0.09 4.92
CA GLN A 48 -4.07 1.04 4.21
C GLN A 48 -4.16 2.46 4.75
N TYR A 49 -5.34 2.93 5.15
CA TYR A 49 -5.49 4.25 5.74
C TYR A 49 -5.02 4.29 7.20
N ILE A 50 -5.04 3.14 7.89
CA ILE A 50 -4.51 3.03 9.25
C ILE A 50 -2.98 3.03 9.21
N THR A 51 -2.38 2.28 8.28
CA THR A 51 -0.92 2.23 8.10
C THR A 51 -0.39 3.45 7.35
N GLY A 52 -1.21 4.11 6.54
CA GLY A 52 -0.84 5.22 5.67
C GLY A 52 -0.19 4.80 4.35
N HIS A 53 -0.16 3.50 4.03
CA HIS A 53 0.63 2.93 2.94
C HIS A 53 -0.15 1.88 2.13
N GLN A 54 0.10 1.84 0.82
CA GLN A 54 -0.38 0.81 -0.10
C GLN A 54 0.69 0.50 -1.16
N GLU A 55 1.08 -0.77 -1.26
CA GLU A 55 1.92 -1.25 -2.36
C GLU A 55 1.12 -1.31 -3.66
N PHE A 56 1.67 -0.76 -4.74
CA PHE A 56 1.07 -0.77 -6.07
C PHE A 56 2.17 -0.77 -7.13
N TRP A 57 2.15 -1.75 -8.03
CA TRP A 57 3.16 -1.90 -9.09
C TRP A 57 4.61 -1.89 -8.57
N GLY A 58 4.85 -2.55 -7.42
CA GLY A 58 6.17 -2.59 -6.75
C GLY A 58 6.62 -1.27 -6.10
N MET A 59 5.75 -0.26 -6.07
CA MET A 59 5.97 1.01 -5.38
C MET A 59 5.17 1.05 -4.07
N ASP A 60 5.76 1.57 -3.00
CA ASP A 60 5.04 1.86 -1.77
C ASP A 60 4.51 3.31 -1.82
N LEU A 61 3.19 3.46 -1.85
CA LEU A 61 2.51 4.74 -1.99
C LEU A 61 1.91 5.19 -0.66
N ILE A 62 2.12 6.46 -0.32
CA ILE A 62 1.45 7.11 0.81
C ILE A 62 -0.02 7.31 0.44
N VAL A 63 -0.93 6.82 1.29
CA VAL A 63 -2.37 6.95 1.11
C VAL A 63 -3.02 7.56 2.34
N THR A 64 -4.04 8.37 2.09
CA THR A 64 -4.86 8.99 3.13
C THR A 64 -6.34 8.83 2.78
N PRO A 65 -7.27 9.07 3.71
CA PRO A 65 -8.71 9.06 3.40
C PRO A 65 -9.14 10.07 2.32
N ALA A 66 -8.27 11.00 1.91
CA ALA A 66 -8.54 11.98 0.87
C ALA A 66 -8.28 11.47 -0.56
N VAL A 67 -7.72 10.26 -0.72
CA VAL A 67 -7.39 9.66 -2.03
C VAL A 67 -7.96 8.25 -2.14
N LEU A 68 -8.18 7.78 -3.37
CA LEU A 68 -8.58 6.40 -3.59
C LEU A 68 -7.40 5.46 -3.30
N ILE A 69 -7.66 4.34 -2.61
CA ILE A 69 -6.66 3.29 -2.42
C ILE A 69 -6.40 2.64 -3.79
N PRO A 70 -5.16 2.65 -4.31
CA PRO A 70 -4.80 1.97 -5.54
C PRO A 70 -5.20 0.50 -5.50
N ARG A 71 -5.81 0.02 -6.58
CA ARG A 71 -6.39 -1.33 -6.66
C ARG A 71 -5.51 -2.23 -7.52
N PRO A 72 -5.15 -3.46 -7.09
CA PRO A 72 -4.35 -4.38 -7.90
C PRO A 72 -4.92 -4.60 -9.31
N GLU A 73 -6.25 -4.57 -9.45
CA GLU A 73 -6.92 -4.73 -10.74
C GLU A 73 -6.54 -3.63 -11.75
N THR A 74 -6.15 -2.44 -11.28
CA THR A 74 -5.70 -1.32 -12.15
C THR A 74 -4.27 -1.47 -12.66
N GLU A 75 -3.51 -2.45 -12.17
CA GLU A 75 -2.17 -2.75 -12.70
C GLU A 75 -2.22 -3.19 -14.18
N HIS A 76 -3.31 -3.83 -14.61
CA HIS A 76 -3.54 -4.17 -16.02
C HIS A 76 -3.56 -2.94 -16.94
N VAL A 77 -3.94 -1.76 -16.43
CA VAL A 77 -3.90 -0.51 -17.20
C VAL A 77 -2.44 -0.12 -17.47
N ILE A 78 -1.57 -0.24 -16.47
CA ILE A 78 -0.14 0.02 -16.61
C ILE A 78 0.47 -0.93 -17.64
N GLU A 79 0.19 -2.23 -17.52
CA GLU A 79 0.64 -3.24 -18.49
C GLU A 79 0.22 -2.90 -19.92
N THR A 80 -1.05 -2.53 -20.10
CA THR A 80 -1.61 -2.18 -21.40
C THR A 80 -0.93 -0.95 -21.99
N VAL A 81 -0.70 0.09 -21.18
CA VAL A 81 0.01 1.30 -21.61
C VAL A 81 1.44 0.98 -22.00
N LEU A 82 2.17 0.20 -21.19
CA LEU A 82 3.54 -0.22 -21.50
C LEU A 82 3.60 -1.02 -22.80
N ALA A 83 2.67 -1.95 -23.02
CA ALA A 83 2.60 -2.72 -24.25
C ALA A 83 2.28 -1.84 -25.49
N CYS A 84 1.46 -0.80 -25.33
CA CYS A 84 1.19 0.19 -26.38
C CYS A 84 2.42 1.03 -26.71
N VAL A 85 3.17 1.46 -25.69
CA VAL A 85 4.43 2.20 -25.84
C VAL A 85 5.47 1.36 -26.58
N GLN A 86 5.64 0.09 -26.18
CA GLN A 86 6.61 -0.83 -26.80
C GLN A 86 6.28 -1.15 -28.27
N ARG A 87 4.99 -1.29 -28.61
CA ARG A 87 4.55 -1.54 -30.00
C ARG A 87 4.71 -0.33 -30.92
N ARG A 88 4.93 0.86 -30.37
CA ARG A 88 5.13 2.06 -31.16
C ARG A 88 6.56 2.06 -31.72
N ALA A 89 6.69 2.07 -33.05
CA ALA A 89 7.99 2.27 -33.69
C ALA A 89 8.60 3.63 -33.28
N PRO A 90 9.94 3.77 -33.27
CA PRO A 90 10.59 5.06 -33.03
C PRO A 90 10.01 6.10 -33.99
N SER A 91 9.32 7.10 -33.42
CA SER A 91 8.70 8.14 -34.23
C SER A 91 9.68 9.29 -34.41
N PRO A 92 9.82 9.84 -35.63
CA PRO A 92 10.55 11.10 -35.85
C PRO A 92 9.85 12.32 -35.20
N ALA A 93 8.64 12.16 -34.65
CA ALA A 93 7.84 13.21 -34.04
C ALA A 93 8.22 13.57 -32.58
N GLY A 94 9.30 12.99 -32.03
CA GLY A 94 9.78 13.29 -30.67
C GLY A 94 9.23 12.35 -29.58
N PRO A 95 9.50 12.65 -28.29
CA PRO A 95 9.16 11.79 -27.18
C PRO A 95 7.64 11.60 -27.01
N LEU A 96 7.27 10.47 -26.41
CA LEU A 96 5.89 10.19 -26.03
C LEU A 96 5.46 11.07 -24.85
N HIS A 97 4.28 11.67 -24.97
CA HIS A 97 3.61 12.35 -23.86
C HIS A 97 2.43 11.50 -23.40
N ILE A 98 2.37 11.25 -22.10
CA ILE A 98 1.32 10.46 -21.45
C ILE A 98 0.64 11.39 -20.43
N ALA A 99 -0.69 11.35 -20.38
CA ALA A 99 -1.47 12.04 -19.36
C ALA A 99 -2.27 11.00 -18.57
N ASP A 100 -2.18 11.09 -17.25
CA ASP A 100 -3.04 10.36 -16.32
C ASP A 100 -4.04 11.34 -15.71
N VAL A 101 -5.33 11.01 -15.78
CA VAL A 101 -6.43 11.90 -15.36
C VAL A 101 -7.10 11.30 -14.14
N GLY A 102 -6.97 11.98 -13.00
CA GLY A 102 -7.45 11.47 -11.71
C GLY A 102 -6.48 10.47 -11.08
N THR A 103 -5.19 10.83 -11.02
CA THR A 103 -4.09 9.99 -10.50
C THR A 103 -4.10 9.78 -8.96
N GLY A 104 -5.21 10.11 -8.30
CA GLY A 104 -5.41 10.02 -6.85
C GLY A 104 -6.84 10.29 -6.43
#